data_AF-A0A850Q6L6-F1
#
_entry.id   AF-A0A850Q6L6-F1
#
_cell.length_a   1.000
_cell.length_b   1.000
_cell.length_c   1.000
_cell.angle_alpha   90.00
_cell.angle_beta   90.00
_cell.angle_gamma   90.00
#
_symmetry.space_group_name_H-M   'P 1'
#
loop_
_entity.id
_entity.type
_entity.pdbx_description
1 polymer ?
#
loop_
_entity_poly.entity_id
_entity_poly.type
_entity_poly.pdbx_seq_one_letter_code
_entity_poly.pdbx_strand_id
1 'polypeptide(L)' 'MVRMSAELLARIDEARRQAPDLPTRPEIIRRMITEWLDQHEIGE' A
#
# COMPACT_ATOMS: atom_id res chain seq x y z
N MET A 1 -1.40 5.28 -13.97
CA MET A 1 -1.47 3.91 -13.44
C MET A 1 -0.06 3.38 -13.36
N VAL A 2 0.46 3.11 -12.15
CA VAL A 2 1.82 2.56 -11.98
C VAL A 2 1.78 1.08 -12.31
N ARG A 3 2.72 0.59 -13.12
CA ARG A 3 2.83 -0.85 -13.39
C ARG A 3 3.53 -1.52 -12.21
N MET A 4 2.89 -2.54 -11.67
CA MET A 4 3.40 -3.34 -10.55
C MET A 4 3.47 -4.79 -11.02
N SER A 5 4.42 -5.56 -10.49
CA SER A 5 4.46 -7.00 -10.75
C SER A 5 3.23 -7.69 -10.17
N ALA A 6 2.82 -8.82 -10.76
CA ALA A 6 1.69 -9.60 -10.26
C ALA A 6 1.92 -10.07 -8.81
N GLU A 7 3.17 -10.41 -8.48
CA GLU A 7 3.57 -10.79 -7.12
C GLU A 7 3.35 -9.65 -6.11
N LEU A 8 3.74 -8.42 -6.46
CA LEU A 8 3.54 -7.27 -5.59
C LEU A 8 2.06 -6.97 -5.38
N LEU A 9 1.25 -7.08 -6.44
CA LEU A 9 -0.20 -6.94 -6.33
C LEU A 9 -0.82 -7.99 -5.40
N ALA A 10 -0.37 -9.25 -5.47
CA ALA A 10 -0.84 -10.32 -4.59
C ALA A 10 -0.51 -10.03 -3.11
N ARG A 11 0.69 -9.50 -2.83
CA ARG A 11 1.09 -9.10 -1.48
C ARG A 11 0.24 -7.95 -0.94
N ILE A 12 -0.06 -6.96 -1.78
CA ILE A 12 -0.95 -5.83 -1.42
C ILE A 12 -2.38 -6.32 -1.15
N ASP A 13 -2.87 -7.28 -1.95
CA ASP A 13 -4.17 -7.88 -1.74
C ASP A 13 -4.27 -8.65 -0.43
N GLU A 14 -3.18 -9.32 -0.04
CA GLU A 14 -3.13 -10.02 1.24
C GLU A 14 -3.15 -9.03 2.41
N ALA A 15 -2.34 -7.95 2.35
CA ALA A 15 -2.41 -6.88 3.35
C ALA A 15 -3.82 -6.28 3.45
N ARG A 16 -4.51 -6.13 2.32
CA ARG A 16 -5.89 -5.62 2.28
C ARG A 16 -6.88 -6.54 3.00
N ARG A 17 -6.73 -7.86 2.88
CA ARG A 17 -7.62 -8.83 3.56
C ARG A 17 -7.47 -8.83 5.07
N GLN A 18 -6.28 -8.48 5.56
CA GLN A 18 -5.97 -8.44 6.98
C GLN A 18 -6.42 -7.13 7.64
N ALA A 19 -6.66 -6.08 6.85
CA ALA A 19 -7.17 -4.82 7.35
C ALA A 19 -8.67 -4.94 7.73
N PRO A 20 -9.06 -4.49 8.94
CA PRO A 20 -10.42 -4.68 9.47
C PRO A 20 -11.50 -3.93 8.68
N ASP A 21 -11.11 -2.85 8.00
CA ASP A 21 -11.97 -1.98 7.21
C ASP A 21 -12.03 -2.34 5.71
N LEU A 22 -11.33 -3.41 5.28
CA LEU A 22 -11.26 -3.89 3.89
C LEU A 22 -11.07 -2.75 2.87
N PRO A 23 -10.01 -1.93 3.02
CA PRO A 23 -9.80 -0.74 2.21
C PRO A 23 -9.70 -1.09 0.72
N THR A 24 -9.96 -0.13 -0.16
CA THR A 24 -9.77 -0.39 -1.59
C THR A 24 -8.29 -0.60 -1.93
N ARG A 25 -7.99 -1.28 -3.05
CA ARG A 25 -6.60 -1.50 -3.47
C ARG A 25 -5.80 -0.18 -3.59
N PRO A 26 -6.35 0.91 -4.18
CA PRO A 26 -5.66 2.20 -4.20
C PRO A 26 -5.45 2.81 -2.81
N GLU A 27 -6.41 2.61 -1.90
CA GLU A 27 -6.36 3.18 -0.56
C GLU A 27 -5.28 2.53 0.30
N ILE A 28 -5.19 1.20 0.30
CA ILE A 28 -4.12 0.53 1.06
C ILE A 28 -2.74 0.86 0.52
N ILE A 29 -2.60 0.96 -0.81
CA ILE A 29 -1.35 1.40 -1.45
C ILE A 29 -0.99 2.81 -0.96
N ARG A 30 -1.95 3.73 -0.89
CA ARG A 30 -1.72 5.08 -0.36
C ARG A 30 -1.27 5.03 1.09
N ARG A 31 -1.96 4.27 1.96
CA ARG A 31 -1.60 4.13 3.38
C ARG A 31 -0.17 3.61 3.55
N MET A 32 0.19 2.53 2.84
CA MET A 32 1.54 1.95 2.87
C MET A 32 2.62 2.92 2.40
N ILE A 33 2.37 3.65 1.30
CA ILE A 33 3.33 4.63 0.77
C ILE A 33 3.48 5.81 1.75
N THR A 34 2.38 6.34 2.28
CA THR A 34 2.42 7.44 3.24
C THR A 34 3.17 7.05 4.51
N GLU A 35 2.88 5.87 5.09
CA GLU A 35 3.60 5.36 6.25
C GLU A 35 5.10 5.20 5.98
N TRP A 36 5.47 4.64 4.82
CA TRP A 36 6.87 4.49 4.45
C TRP A 36 7.57 5.84 4.28
N LEU A 37 6.93 6.83 3.65
CA LEU A 37 7.49 8.17 3.46
C LEU A 37 7.67 8.91 4.79
N ASP A 38 6.69 8.82 5.69
CA ASP A 38 6.72 9.39 7.03
C ASP A 38 7.90 8.82 7.85
N GLN A 39 8.13 7.50 7.74
CA GLN A 39 9.26 6.84 8.40
C GLN A 39 10.64 7.19 7.83
N HIS A 40 10.73 7.69 6.60
CA HIS A 40 12.00 7.95 5.94
C HIS A 40 12.31 9.45 5.81
N GLU A 41 11.52 10.32 6.46
CA GLU A 41 11.67 11.79 6.43
C GLU A 41 11.86 12.33 4.99
N ILE A 42 11.25 11.65 4.00
CA ILE A 42 11.37 12.03 2.60
C ILE A 42 10.35 13.14 2.34
N GLY A 43 10.76 14.38 2.60
CA GLY A 43 9.89 15.53 2.41
C GLY A 43 10.19 16.76 3.26
N GLU A 44 11.39 16.90 3.81
CA GLU A 44 11.90 18.14 4.42
C GLU A 44 12.85 18.92 3.50
#